data_AF-A0A430Q8N6-F1
#
_entry.id   AF-A0A430Q8N6-F1
#
_cell.length_a   1.000
_cell.length_b   1.000
_cell.length_c   1.000
_cell.angle_alpha   90.00
_cell.angle_beta   90.00
_cell.angle_gamma   90.00
#
_symmetry.space_group_name_H-M   'P 1'
#
loop_
_entity.id
_entity.type
_entity.pdbx_description
1 polymer ?
#
loop_
_entity_poly.entity_id
_entity_poly.type
_entity_poly.pdbx_seq_one_letter_code
_entity_poly.pdbx_strand_id
1 'polypeptide(L)'
;MFRNETIGVLFGFGLVISSIASTFGISYSNDYLPGALSLSSFTTIYVKPYTRWSTYAIGLLLGWFLEKHINILNNVNTKTKVLIGVIGVCLSSIFCVSTVYGLYGLLSGKVEPFTTFGAATYTAFHRPIFILGIAIVVSMCALGCGGKSECELYHMILYYSSFLNSVF
;
A
#
# COMPACT_ATOMS: atom_id res chain seq x y z
N MET A 1 23.97 -7.12 -8.87
CA MET A 1 22.64 -7.66 -9.19
C MET A 1 22.66 -9.14 -8.81
N PHE A 2 21.78 -9.60 -7.91
CA PHE A 2 21.89 -10.94 -7.33
C PHE A 2 21.92 -12.02 -8.42
N ARG A 3 22.89 -12.94 -8.34
CA ARG A 3 23.03 -14.06 -9.27
C ARG A 3 21.84 -15.03 -9.23
N ASN A 4 21.03 -14.96 -8.17
CA ASN A 4 19.79 -15.70 -8.04
C ASN A 4 18.65 -14.73 -7.76
N GLU A 5 17.73 -14.61 -8.71
CA GLU A 5 16.55 -13.74 -8.66
C GLU A 5 15.62 -14.07 -7.49
N THR A 6 15.56 -15.33 -7.06
CA THR A 6 14.77 -15.75 -5.90
C THR A 6 15.24 -15.09 -4.60
N ILE A 7 16.55 -14.84 -4.46
CA ILE A 7 17.11 -14.19 -3.26
C ILE A 7 16.66 -12.73 -3.18
N GLY A 8 16.59 -12.03 -4.31
CA GLY A 8 16.11 -10.64 -4.36
C GLY A 8 14.62 -10.53 -3.98
N VAL A 9 13.80 -11.46 -4.47
CA VAL A 9 12.37 -11.53 -4.14
C VAL A 9 12.17 -11.84 -2.65
N LEU A 10 12.87 -12.85 -2.12
CA LEU A 10 12.83 -13.19 -0.69
C LEU A 10 13.27 -12.02 0.19
N PHE A 11 14.32 -11.29 -0.22
CA PHE A 11 14.77 -10.09 0.48
C PHE A 11 13.69 -9.00 0.48
N GLY A 12 13.04 -8.75 -0.66
CA GLY A 12 11.94 -7.79 -0.76
C GLY A 12 10.76 -8.12 0.15
N PHE A 13 10.32 -9.39 0.19
CA PHE A 13 9.28 -9.83 1.12
C PHE A 13 9.73 -9.71 2.58
N GLY A 14 10.99 -10.03 2.88
CA GLY A 14 11.58 -9.85 4.20
C GLY A 14 11.52 -8.40 4.68
N LEU A 15 11.81 -7.43 3.80
CA LEU A 15 11.69 -6.00 4.11
C LEU A 15 10.25 -5.58 4.43
N VAL A 16 9.27 -6.07 3.68
CA VAL A 16 7.85 -5.79 3.92
C VAL A 16 7.42 -6.34 5.29
N ILE A 17 7.72 -7.60 5.57
CA ILE A 17 7.37 -8.26 6.84
C ILE A 17 8.06 -7.56 8.03
N SER A 18 9.34 -7.22 7.88
CA SER A 18 10.11 -6.53 8.94
C SER A 18 9.53 -5.14 9.24
N SER A 19 9.07 -4.41 8.22
CA SER A 19 8.40 -3.11 8.40
C SER A 19 7.08 -3.23 9.17
N ILE A 20 6.26 -4.21 8.81
CA ILE A 20 4.96 -4.44 9.45
C ILE A 20 5.18 -4.85 10.90
N ALA A 21 6.09 -5.80 11.16
CA ALA A 21 6.39 -6.30 12.50
C ALA A 21 6.95 -5.20 13.42
N SER A 22 7.88 -4.38 12.93
CA SER A 22 8.44 -3.27 13.70
C SER A 22 7.41 -2.19 14.00
N THR A 23 6.57 -1.82 13.03
CA THR A 23 5.51 -0.82 13.21
C THR A 23 4.45 -1.33 14.19
N PHE A 24 4.06 -2.60 14.08
CA PHE A 24 3.13 -3.23 15.02
C PHE A 24 3.69 -3.27 16.45
N GLY A 25 4.94 -3.73 16.63
CA GLY A 25 5.56 -3.83 17.95
C GLY A 25 5.71 -2.48 18.64
N ILE A 26 6.10 -1.43 17.91
CA ILE A 26 6.19 -0.07 18.45
C ILE A 26 4.80 0.46 18.82
N SER A 27 3.79 0.21 17.97
CA SER A 27 2.43 0.69 18.22
C SER A 27 1.74 -0.03 19.37
N TYR A 28 2.00 -1.33 19.55
CA TYR A 28 1.41 -2.13 20.62
C TYR A 28 2.06 -1.83 21.98
N SER A 29 3.38 -1.64 22.02
CA SER A 29 4.12 -1.38 23.28
C SER A 29 3.91 0.01 23.87
N ASN A 30 3.47 0.98 23.07
CA ASN A 30 3.30 2.38 23.50
C ASN A 30 1.82 2.81 23.55
N ASP A 31 0.87 1.88 23.41
CA ASP A 31 -0.57 2.16 23.38
C ASP A 31 -0.95 3.33 22.43
N TYR A 32 -0.32 3.41 21.26
CA TYR A 32 -0.59 4.52 20.35
C TYR A 32 -2.01 4.42 19.77
N LEU A 33 -2.84 5.41 20.10
CA LEU A 33 -4.16 5.60 19.50
C LEU A 33 -4.00 6.15 18.06
N PRO A 34 -4.70 5.59 17.07
CA PRO A 34 -4.60 6.08 15.70
C PRO A 34 -5.22 7.48 15.60
N GLY A 35 -4.47 8.46 15.11
CA GLY A 35 -4.97 9.80 14.80
C GLY A 35 -4.71 10.90 15.83
N ALA A 36 -4.18 10.59 17.01
CA ALA A 36 -3.74 11.59 17.99
C ALA A 36 -2.20 11.59 18.06
N LEU A 37 -1.54 12.26 17.12
CA LEU A 37 -0.08 12.42 17.13
C LEU A 37 0.32 13.50 18.15
N SER A 38 0.72 13.05 19.35
CA SER A 38 1.55 13.90 20.22
C SER A 38 2.90 14.17 19.54
N LEU A 39 3.50 15.34 19.76
CA LEU A 39 4.81 15.72 19.19
C LEU A 39 5.92 14.68 19.50
N SER A 40 5.78 13.94 20.61
CA SER A 40 6.69 12.87 21.04
C SER A 40 6.51 11.55 20.26
N SER A 41 5.30 11.29 19.74
CA SER A 41 5.00 10.15 18.87
C SER A 41 5.55 10.36 17.45
N PHE A 42 5.60 11.62 16.99
CA PHE A 42 6.11 11.99 15.67
C PHE A 42 7.63 11.70 15.55
N THR A 43 8.44 12.12 16.53
CA THR A 43 9.90 11.88 16.50
C THR A 43 10.26 10.40 16.64
N THR A 44 9.47 9.61 17.35
CA THR A 44 9.78 8.21 17.64
C THR A 44 9.37 7.24 16.53
N ILE A 45 8.26 7.52 15.82
CA ILE A 45 7.70 6.67 14.75
C ILE A 45 8.07 7.20 13.36
N TYR A 46 8.05 8.53 13.17
CA TYR A 46 8.16 9.15 11.85
C TYR A 46 9.62 9.23 11.37
N VAL A 47 10.57 9.43 12.27
CA VAL A 47 12.01 9.59 11.94
C VAL A 47 12.69 8.26 11.65
N LYS A 48 12.15 7.13 12.13
CA LYS A 48 12.79 5.82 11.98
C LYS A 48 12.53 5.22 10.60
N PRO A 49 13.57 4.95 9.78
CA PRO A 49 13.42 4.50 8.38
C PRO A 49 12.74 3.13 8.22
N TYR A 50 12.75 2.31 9.28
CA TYR A 50 12.18 0.95 9.28
C TYR A 50 10.65 0.91 9.16
N THR A 51 9.95 2.01 9.44
CA THR A 51 8.49 2.09 9.28
C THR A 51 8.06 2.39 7.83
N ARG A 52 9.02 2.71 6.94
CA ARG A 52 8.74 3.19 5.57
C ARG A 52 9.31 2.32 4.46
N TRP A 53 10.34 1.53 4.71
CA TRP A 53 10.98 0.71 3.68
C TRP A 53 10.06 -0.32 2.99
N SER A 54 8.89 -0.65 3.56
CA SER A 54 7.90 -1.55 2.96
C SER A 54 7.31 -0.98 1.67
N THR A 55 7.05 0.33 1.61
CA THR A 55 6.46 0.97 0.43
C THR A 55 7.42 0.89 -0.77
N TYR A 56 8.72 1.11 -0.51
CA TYR A 56 9.77 0.96 -1.50
C TYR A 56 9.97 -0.50 -1.93
N ALA A 57 9.94 -1.43 -0.98
CA ALA A 57 10.06 -2.85 -1.27
C ALA A 57 8.92 -3.37 -2.16
N ILE A 58 7.68 -2.94 -1.91
CA ILE A 58 6.51 -3.27 -2.75
C ILE A 58 6.71 -2.74 -4.18
N GLY A 59 7.16 -1.49 -4.32
CA GLY A 59 7.46 -0.90 -5.63
C GLY A 59 8.58 -1.64 -6.39
N LEU A 60 9.64 -2.06 -5.70
CA LEU A 60 10.74 -2.83 -6.29
C LEU A 60 10.28 -4.22 -6.75
N LEU A 61 9.50 -4.92 -5.93
CA LEU A 61 8.92 -6.22 -6.29
C LEU A 61 7.98 -6.10 -7.49
N LEU A 62 7.18 -5.03 -7.54
CA LEU A 62 6.31 -4.74 -8.66
C LEU A 62 7.09 -4.48 -9.96
N GLY A 63 8.12 -3.63 -9.89
CA GLY A 63 8.96 -3.31 -11.04
C GLY A 63 9.63 -4.56 -11.61
N TRP A 64 10.18 -5.41 -10.75
CA TRP A 64 10.75 -6.71 -11.15
C TRP A 64 9.70 -7.64 -11.79
N PHE A 65 8.50 -7.72 -11.21
CA PHE A 65 7.42 -8.53 -11.76
C PHE A 65 7.00 -8.05 -13.15
N LEU A 66 6.83 -6.75 -13.33
CA LEU A 66 6.46 -6.14 -14.60
C LEU A 66 7.54 -6.33 -15.65
N GLU A 67 8.81 -6.14 -15.31
CA GLU A 67 9.93 -6.38 -16.23
C GLU A 67 9.93 -7.82 -16.76
N LYS A 68 9.71 -8.80 -15.87
CA LYS A 68 9.76 -10.22 -16.23
C LYS A 68 8.52 -10.71 -16.97
N HIS A 69 7.36 -10.12 -16.68
CA HIS A 69 6.06 -10.60 -17.16
C HIS A 69 5.30 -9.56 -18.01
N ILE A 70 6.00 -8.59 -18.61
CA ILE A 70 5.37 -7.49 -19.37
C ILE A 70 4.43 -7.97 -20.48
N ASN A 71 4.76 -9.11 -21.11
CA ASN A 71 4.00 -9.68 -22.23
C ASN A 71 2.97 -10.74 -21.80
N ILE A 72 2.75 -10.97 -20.50
CA ILE A 72 1.91 -12.07 -20.00
C ILE A 72 0.46 -11.99 -20.50
N LEU A 73 -0.02 -10.79 -20.79
CA LEU A 73 -1.38 -10.53 -21.26
C LEU A 73 -1.48 -10.38 -22.78
N ASN A 74 -0.40 -10.47 -23.55
CA ASN A 74 -0.47 -10.25 -25.01
C ASN A 74 -1.39 -11.24 -25.74
N ASN A 75 -1.37 -12.51 -25.34
CA ASN A 75 -2.21 -13.57 -25.93
C ASN A 75 -3.61 -13.69 -25.29
N VAL A 76 -3.95 -12.81 -24.35
CA VAL A 76 -5.23 -12.86 -23.64
C VAL A 76 -6.28 -12.06 -24.40
N ASN A 77 -7.49 -12.61 -24.49
CA ASN A 77 -8.60 -11.99 -25.21
C ASN A 77 -8.96 -10.62 -24.59
N THR A 78 -9.39 -9.67 -25.43
CA THR A 78 -9.75 -8.30 -25.01
C THR A 78 -10.81 -8.28 -23.90
N LYS A 79 -11.82 -9.16 -23.97
CA LYS A 79 -12.85 -9.26 -22.92
C LYS A 79 -12.26 -9.64 -21.55
N THR A 80 -11.28 -10.55 -21.55
CA THR A 80 -10.60 -10.99 -20.33
C THR A 80 -9.68 -9.90 -19.78
N LYS A 81 -9.00 -9.13 -20.65
CA LYS A 81 -8.20 -7.96 -20.25
C LYS A 81 -9.05 -6.92 -19.52
N VAL A 82 -10.21 -6.58 -20.09
CA VAL A 82 -11.17 -5.64 -19.47
C VAL A 82 -11.68 -6.17 -18.14
N LEU A 83 -12.01 -7.47 -18.05
CA LEU A 83 -12.44 -8.07 -16.78
C LEU A 83 -11.36 -7.97 -15.69
N ILE A 84 -10.10 -8.27 -16.05
CA ILE A 84 -8.96 -8.15 -15.15
C ILE A 84 -8.76 -6.69 -14.72
N GLY A 85 -8.89 -5.73 -15.65
CA GLY A 85 -8.81 -4.30 -15.38
C GLY A 85 -9.88 -3.84 -14.38
N VAL A 86 -11.15 -4.20 -14.61
CA VAL A 86 -12.27 -3.87 -13.71
C VAL A 86 -12.07 -4.46 -12.31
N ILE A 87 -11.68 -5.74 -12.22
CA ILE A 87 -11.39 -6.37 -10.92
C ILE A 87 -10.23 -5.65 -10.23
N GLY A 88 -9.16 -5.32 -10.96
CA GLY A 88 -8.00 -4.60 -10.45
C GLY A 88 -8.34 -3.21 -9.91
N VAL A 89 -9.16 -2.44 -10.64
CA VAL A 89 -9.62 -1.11 -10.23
C VAL A 89 -10.53 -1.19 -9.00
N CYS A 90 -11.47 -2.13 -8.97
CA CYS A 90 -12.32 -2.35 -7.81
C CYS A 90 -11.49 -2.71 -6.57
N LEU A 91 -10.54 -3.63 -6.72
CA LEU A 91 -9.68 -4.07 -5.62
C LEU A 91 -8.78 -2.93 -5.11
N SER A 92 -8.18 -2.16 -6.03
CA SER A 92 -7.38 -0.98 -5.67
C SER A 92 -8.21 0.08 -4.96
N SER A 93 -9.44 0.34 -5.43
CA SER A 93 -10.35 1.29 -4.80
C SER A 93 -10.70 0.86 -3.39
N ILE A 94 -10.98 -0.43 -3.16
CA ILE A 94 -11.23 -0.97 -1.83
C ILE A 94 -10.01 -0.75 -0.92
N PHE A 95 -8.79 -1.04 -1.37
CA PHE A 95 -7.59 -0.86 -0.57
C PHE A 95 -7.29 0.61 -0.25
N CYS A 96 -7.42 1.50 -1.23
CA CYS A 96 -7.18 2.94 -1.03
C CYS A 96 -8.25 3.57 -0.14
N VAL A 97 -9.52 3.29 -0.39
CA VAL A 97 -10.63 3.84 0.40
C VAL A 97 -10.64 3.27 1.81
N SER A 98 -10.43 1.95 1.98
CA SER A 98 -10.37 1.32 3.31
C SER A 98 -9.25 1.91 4.18
N THR A 99 -8.09 2.19 3.59
CA THR A 99 -6.98 2.78 4.33
C THR A 99 -7.22 4.24 4.69
N VAL A 100 -7.94 5.02 3.87
CA VAL A 100 -8.28 6.43 4.16
C VAL A 100 -9.44 6.53 5.16
N TYR A 101 -10.52 5.79 4.94
CA TYR A 101 -11.76 5.90 5.73
C TYR A 101 -11.82 4.95 6.92
N GLY A 102 -10.89 4.00 7.04
CA GLY A 102 -10.83 3.04 8.14
C GLY A 102 -10.75 3.70 9.53
N LEU A 103 -10.29 4.94 9.61
CA LEU A 103 -10.17 5.70 10.86
C LEU A 103 -11.27 6.75 11.08
N TYR A 104 -12.07 7.04 10.05
CA TYR A 104 -13.08 8.11 10.10
C TYR A 104 -14.17 7.84 11.14
N GLY A 105 -14.58 6.58 11.29
CA GLY A 105 -15.58 6.16 12.28
C GLY A 105 -15.11 6.37 13.73
N LEU A 106 -13.83 6.15 14.01
CA LEU A 106 -13.25 6.38 15.34
C LEU A 106 -13.09 7.86 15.66
N LEU A 107 -12.56 8.63 14.70
CA LEU A 107 -12.29 10.06 14.90
C LEU A 107 -13.58 10.88 15.04
N SER A 108 -14.69 10.41 14.46
CA SER A 108 -16.01 11.03 14.59
C SER A 108 -16.70 10.76 15.94
N GLY A 109 -16.07 10.00 16.85
CA GLY A 109 -16.61 9.71 18.19
C GLY A 109 -17.89 8.85 18.18
N LYS A 110 -18.19 8.18 17.06
CA LYS A 110 -19.42 7.38 16.89
C LYS A 110 -19.28 5.90 17.23
N VAL A 111 -18.06 5.45 17.53
CA VAL A 111 -17.73 4.04 17.78
C VAL A 111 -16.81 3.97 19.02
N GLU A 112 -16.94 2.91 19.81
CA GLU A 112 -16.04 2.67 20.96
C GLU A 112 -14.57 2.69 20.54
N PRO A 113 -13.65 3.16 21.40
CA PRO A 113 -12.22 3.20 21.08
C PRO A 113 -11.72 1.81 20.69
N PHE A 114 -10.95 1.73 19.60
CA PHE A 114 -10.32 0.48 19.18
C PHE A 114 -9.55 -0.13 20.35
N THR A 115 -9.59 -1.46 20.46
CA THR A 115 -8.64 -2.18 21.29
C THR A 115 -7.21 -1.82 20.87
N THR A 116 -6.26 -1.74 21.80
CA THR A 116 -4.85 -1.43 21.51
C THR A 116 -4.30 -2.27 20.34
N PHE A 117 -4.73 -3.53 20.27
CA PHE A 117 -4.41 -4.44 19.19
C PHE A 117 -4.94 -3.98 17.81
N GLY A 118 -6.20 -3.54 17.74
CA GLY A 118 -6.80 -3.03 16.49
C GLY A 118 -6.11 -1.76 15.99
N ALA A 119 -5.80 -0.85 16.91
CA ALA A 119 -5.04 0.37 16.63
C ALA A 119 -3.64 0.08 16.09
N ALA A 120 -2.91 -0.83 16.74
CA ALA A 120 -1.57 -1.23 16.32
C ALA A 120 -1.56 -1.94 14.97
N THR A 121 -2.55 -2.80 14.72
CA THR A 121 -2.71 -3.51 13.45
C THR A 121 -2.99 -2.51 12.32
N TYR A 122 -3.96 -1.61 12.49
CA TYR A 122 -4.25 -0.61 11.48
C TYR A 122 -3.04 0.28 11.18
N THR A 123 -2.31 0.71 12.21
CA THR A 123 -1.09 1.52 12.07
C THR A 123 0.00 0.78 11.30
N ALA A 124 0.17 -0.53 11.52
CA ALA A 124 1.16 -1.33 10.80
C ALA A 124 0.80 -1.60 9.33
N PHE A 125 -0.48 -1.75 9.02
CA PHE A 125 -0.93 -2.21 7.71
C PHE A 125 -1.45 -1.12 6.76
N HIS A 126 -1.86 0.06 7.25
CA HIS A 126 -2.48 1.08 6.39
C HIS A 126 -1.56 1.52 5.23
N ARG A 127 -0.27 1.74 5.47
CA ARG A 127 0.71 2.15 4.45
C ARG A 127 0.97 1.07 3.41
N PRO A 128 1.35 -0.18 3.77
CA PRO A 128 1.58 -1.21 2.77
C PRO A 128 0.31 -1.56 1.98
N ILE A 129 -0.88 -1.58 2.60
CA ILE A 129 -2.14 -1.83 1.89
C ILE A 129 -2.45 -0.72 0.88
N PHE A 130 -2.26 0.53 1.26
CA PHE A 130 -2.45 1.66 0.34
C PHE A 130 -1.54 1.53 -0.88
N ILE A 131 -0.24 1.27 -0.67
CA ILE A 131 0.74 1.12 -1.74
C ILE A 131 0.48 -0.12 -2.61
N LEU A 132 -0.05 -1.21 -2.05
CA LEU A 132 -0.53 -2.34 -2.84
C LEU A 132 -1.66 -1.94 -3.78
N GLY A 133 -2.60 -1.10 -3.33
CA GLY A 133 -3.63 -0.52 -4.19
C GLY A 133 -3.04 0.27 -5.36
N ILE A 134 -2.04 1.12 -5.10
CA ILE A 134 -1.31 1.86 -6.15
C ILE A 134 -0.61 0.90 -7.11
N ALA A 135 0.06 -0.12 -6.58
CA ALA A 135 0.81 -1.10 -7.36
C ALA A 135 -0.09 -1.88 -8.35
N ILE A 136 -1.33 -2.21 -7.94
CA ILE A 136 -2.32 -2.83 -8.82
C ILE A 136 -2.64 -1.92 -10.00
N VAL A 137 -2.92 -0.63 -9.76
CA VAL A 137 -3.25 0.33 -10.82
C VAL A 137 -2.08 0.51 -11.79
N VAL A 138 -0.86 0.68 -11.26
CA VAL A 138 0.36 0.77 -12.09
C VAL A 138 0.53 -0.48 -12.94
N SER A 139 0.29 -1.66 -12.39
CA SER A 139 0.39 -2.92 -13.13
C SER A 139 -0.63 -3.01 -14.25
N MET A 140 -1.88 -2.61 -14.01
CA MET A 140 -2.93 -2.60 -15.03
C MET A 140 -2.59 -1.64 -16.17
N CYS A 141 -2.05 -0.46 -15.85
CA CYS A 141 -1.58 0.51 -16.84
C CYS A 141 -0.41 -0.06 -17.67
N ALA A 142 0.57 -0.69 -17.02
CA ALA A 142 1.74 -1.24 -17.68
C ALA A 142 1.43 -2.46 -18.56
N LEU A 143 0.46 -3.29 -18.16
CA LEU A 143 0.05 -4.51 -18.86
C LEU A 143 -1.00 -4.26 -19.96
N GLY A 144 -1.50 -3.02 -20.10
CA GLY A 144 -2.51 -2.66 -21.10
C GLY A 144 -3.86 -3.34 -20.88
N CYS A 145 -4.20 -3.68 -19.63
CA CYS A 145 -5.51 -4.22 -19.27
C CYS A 145 -6.63 -3.18 -19.40
N GLY A 146 -6.27 -1.90 -19.30
CA GLY A 146 -7.18 -0.78 -19.34
C GLY A 146 -7.17 -0.01 -20.64
N GLY A 147 -8.36 0.32 -21.13
CA GLY A 147 -8.49 1.41 -22.10
C GLY A 147 -7.98 2.74 -21.52
N LYS A 148 -7.94 3.79 -22.35
CA LYS A 148 -7.49 5.15 -21.95
C LYS A 148 -8.08 5.66 -20.63
N SER A 149 -9.27 5.21 -20.26
CA SER A 149 -9.98 5.56 -19.02
C SER A 149 -9.27 5.15 -17.73
N GLU A 150 -8.47 4.08 -17.73
CA GLU A 150 -7.84 3.55 -16.51
C GLU A 150 -6.51 4.26 -16.18
N CYS A 151 -5.84 4.82 -17.19
CA CYS A 151 -4.68 5.72 -16.99
C CYS A 151 -5.09 7.09 -16.41
N GLU A 152 -6.31 7.56 -16.65
CA GLU A 152 -6.77 8.83 -16.05
C GLU A 152 -6.98 8.71 -14.54
N LEU A 153 -7.42 7.53 -14.07
CA LEU A 153 -7.53 7.23 -12.64
C LEU A 153 -6.16 7.26 -11.94
N TYR A 154 -5.09 6.87 -12.64
CA TYR A 154 -3.71 6.97 -12.15
C TYR A 154 -3.29 8.43 -11.88
N HIS A 155 -3.71 9.37 -12.74
CA HIS A 155 -3.41 10.79 -12.55
C HIS A 155 -4.11 11.36 -11.30
N MET A 156 -5.35 10.94 -11.05
CA MET A 156 -6.10 11.33 -9.84
C MET A 156 -5.53 10.71 -8.56
N ILE A 157 -5.09 9.45 -8.63
CA ILE A 157 -4.48 8.73 -7.51
C ILE A 157 -3.08 9.28 -7.17
N LEU A 158 -2.26 9.64 -8.15
CA LEU A 158 -0.96 10.32 -7.93
C LEU A 158 -1.13 11.71 -7.30
N TYR A 159 -2.13 12.45 -7.75
CA TYR A 159 -2.47 13.74 -7.15
C TYR A 159 -2.86 13.57 -5.67
N TYR A 160 -3.62 12.51 -5.37
CA TYR A 160 -4.04 12.19 -4.01
C TYR A 160 -2.92 11.63 -3.13
N SER A 161 -1.97 10.85 -3.67
CA SER A 161 -0.80 10.37 -2.91
C SER A 161 0.16 11.51 -2.54
N SER A 162 0.32 12.50 -3.45
CA SER A 162 1.06 13.73 -3.19
C SER A 162 0.41 14.56 -2.08
N PHE A 163 -0.92 14.60 -2.05
CA PHE A 163 -1.68 15.23 -0.96
C PHE A 163 -1.51 14.47 0.38
N LEU A 164 -1.57 13.14 0.39
CA LEU A 164 -1.36 12.33 1.60
C LEU A 164 0.06 12.43 2.19
N ASN A 165 1.09 12.50 1.35
CA ASN A 165 2.48 12.75 1.79
C ASN A 165 2.69 14.18 2.33
N SER A 166 1.76 15.10 2.04
CA SER A 166 1.78 16.48 2.56
C SER A 166 1.04 16.61 3.88
N VAL A 167 0.11 15.69 4.17
CA VAL A 167 -0.77 15.71 5.36
C VAL A 167 -0.25 14.81 6.48
N PHE A 168 0.57 13.79 6.18
CA PHE A 168 1.22 12.91 7.16
C PHE A 168 2.73 13.02 7.12
#